data_AF-A0A485LTN3-F1
#
_entry.id   AF-A0A485LTN3-F1
#
_cell.length_a   1.000
_cell.length_b   1.000
_cell.length_c   1.000
_cell.angle_alpha   90.00
_cell.angle_beta   90.00
_cell.angle_gamma   90.00
#
_symmetry.space_group_name_H-M   'P 1'
#
loop_
_entity.id
_entity.type
_entity.pdbx_description
1 polymer ?
#
loop_
_entity_poly.entity_id
_entity_poly.type
_entity_poly.pdbx_seq_one_letter_code
_entity_poly.pdbx_strand_id
1 'polypeptide(L)'
;MRVLFKVFCSSLLVLILSASPLYALILGSVTGEWINPEGGYQPALSYSDGAVSYGSGIEHRVWFGVAANSEQSGLGFTGVGTPYAFESGDVFELGRLRHLNSPTLIGSSITGVDLLVSMSFIDPEGLAGQVGFTLSLTNTPNINSVSDDFVFFPTSFAPVVFGTDSVWYTFELLGLGPDPYNLVSSLQTPEGSLNNTYLWGRITAGDAVKPVPEPVMLILFGSGFLVLAGARIRAKG
;
A
#
# COMPACT_ATOMS: atom_id res chain seq x y z
N MET A 1 -11.75 -34.19 66.00
CA MET A 1 -10.79 -33.31 65.30
C MET A 1 -10.70 -33.78 63.85
N ARG A 2 -11.35 -33.08 62.90
CA ARG A 2 -11.35 -33.44 61.46
C ARG A 2 -10.33 -32.55 60.76
N VAL A 3 -9.25 -33.14 60.25
CA VAL A 3 -8.24 -32.43 59.45
C VAL A 3 -8.69 -32.49 57.99
N LEU A 4 -9.16 -31.36 57.47
CA LEU A 4 -9.48 -31.17 56.05
C LEU A 4 -8.18 -30.96 55.27
N PHE A 5 -7.80 -31.91 54.42
CA PHE A 5 -6.74 -31.73 53.43
C PHE A 5 -7.29 -30.90 52.27
N LYS A 6 -6.94 -29.61 52.19
CA LYS A 6 -7.18 -28.80 50.99
C LYS A 6 -6.11 -29.14 49.96
N VAL A 7 -6.51 -29.89 48.92
CA VAL A 7 -5.71 -30.07 47.72
C VAL A 7 -5.73 -28.74 46.95
N PHE A 8 -4.60 -28.05 46.92
CA PHE A 8 -4.42 -26.83 46.14
C PHE A 8 -4.10 -27.23 44.71
N CYS A 9 -5.10 -27.18 43.82
CA CYS A 9 -4.92 -27.43 42.40
C CYS A 9 -4.24 -26.19 41.79
N SER A 10 -2.92 -26.24 41.60
CA SER A 10 -2.17 -25.17 40.94
C SER A 10 -2.36 -25.31 39.43
N SER A 11 -3.19 -24.46 38.84
CA SER A 11 -3.37 -24.35 37.39
C SER A 11 -2.13 -23.72 36.77
N LEU A 12 -1.32 -24.55 36.09
CA LEU A 12 -0.21 -24.12 35.25
C LEU A 12 -0.79 -23.45 33.98
N LEU A 13 -0.76 -22.12 33.94
CA LEU A 13 -1.04 -21.35 32.72
C LEU A 13 0.15 -21.49 31.78
N VAL A 14 0.07 -22.40 30.82
CA VAL A 14 1.06 -22.52 29.74
C VAL A 14 0.78 -21.37 28.77
N LEU A 15 1.62 -20.33 28.81
CA LEU A 15 1.67 -19.30 27.78
C LEU A 15 2.30 -19.95 26.54
N ILE A 16 1.48 -20.39 25.60
CA ILE A 16 1.97 -20.85 24.30
C ILE A 16 2.47 -19.59 23.57
N LEU A 17 3.78 -19.34 23.60
CA LEU A 17 4.40 -18.45 22.62
C LEU A 17 4.25 -19.15 21.26
N SER A 18 3.29 -18.71 20.47
CA SER A 18 3.25 -19.01 19.04
C SER A 18 4.45 -18.32 18.40
N ALA A 19 5.55 -19.04 18.20
CA ALA A 19 6.63 -18.59 17.35
C ALA A 19 6.15 -18.70 15.90
N SER A 20 5.93 -17.55 15.25
CA SER A 20 5.66 -17.52 13.82
C SER A 20 6.86 -18.10 13.08
N PRO A 21 6.68 -19.00 12.10
CA PRO A 21 7.77 -19.52 11.30
C PRO A 21 8.53 -18.38 10.61
N LEU A 22 9.87 -18.42 10.71
CA LEU A 22 10.76 -17.44 10.09
C LEU A 22 11.00 -17.84 8.62
N TYR A 23 10.47 -17.04 7.69
CA TYR A 23 10.73 -17.21 6.26
C TYR A 23 11.67 -16.11 5.79
N ALA A 24 12.77 -16.49 5.14
CA ALA A 24 13.61 -15.53 4.44
C ALA A 24 12.90 -15.08 3.15
N LEU A 25 12.92 -13.78 2.88
CA LEU A 25 12.41 -13.18 1.65
C LEU A 25 13.52 -12.40 0.96
N ILE A 26 13.56 -12.44 -0.37
CA ILE A 26 14.46 -11.64 -1.19
C ILE A 26 13.63 -10.87 -2.22
N LEU A 27 13.53 -9.55 -2.06
CA LEU A 27 12.90 -8.67 -3.05
C LEU A 27 13.75 -8.63 -4.33
N GLY A 28 13.08 -8.83 -5.46
CA GLY A 28 13.64 -8.68 -6.80
C GLY A 28 13.43 -7.29 -7.38
N SER A 29 12.24 -6.71 -7.17
CA SER A 29 11.96 -5.33 -7.58
C SER A 29 10.89 -4.69 -6.71
N VAL A 30 10.97 -3.36 -6.60
CA VAL A 30 9.88 -2.51 -6.11
C VAL A 30 9.71 -1.36 -7.10
N THR A 31 8.52 -1.20 -7.65
CA THR A 31 8.21 -0.16 -8.66
C THR A 31 6.94 0.58 -8.26
N GLY A 32 6.86 1.86 -8.59
CA GLY A 32 5.69 2.70 -8.33
C GLY A 32 4.99 3.10 -9.62
N GLU A 33 3.68 3.22 -9.57
CA GLU A 33 2.85 3.77 -10.63
C GLU A 33 1.94 4.86 -10.05
N TRP A 34 1.89 6.00 -10.72
CA TRP A 34 1.04 7.12 -10.35
C TRP A 34 -0.27 7.06 -11.14
N ILE A 35 -1.41 7.00 -10.44
CA ILE A 35 -2.72 6.87 -11.07
C ILE A 35 -3.74 7.82 -10.42
N ASN A 36 -4.89 8.00 -11.07
CA ASN A 36 -6.05 8.74 -10.55
C ASN A 36 -5.73 10.13 -9.95
N PRO A 37 -5.06 11.04 -10.70
CA PRO A 37 -4.86 12.40 -10.22
C PRO A 37 -6.20 13.12 -10.05
N GLU A 38 -6.37 13.81 -8.93
CA GLU A 38 -7.57 14.55 -8.57
C GLU A 38 -7.36 16.06 -8.67
N GLY A 39 -8.35 16.77 -9.20
CA GLY A 39 -8.30 18.23 -9.33
C GLY A 39 -7.28 18.73 -10.36
N GLY A 40 -6.89 19.99 -10.24
CA GLY A 40 -5.90 20.63 -11.09
C GLY A 40 -6.28 20.80 -12.56
N TYR A 41 -5.34 21.36 -13.33
CA TYR A 41 -5.47 21.55 -14.77
C TYR A 41 -4.87 20.35 -15.50
N GLN A 42 -5.74 19.43 -15.93
CA GLN A 42 -5.34 18.14 -16.49
C GLN A 42 -4.32 18.20 -17.65
N PRO A 43 -4.34 19.19 -18.57
CA PRO A 43 -3.32 19.29 -19.62
C PRO A 43 -1.90 19.58 -19.12
N ALA A 44 -1.74 19.98 -17.86
CA ALA A 44 -0.43 20.12 -17.22
C ALA A 44 0.02 18.83 -16.51
N LEU A 45 -0.72 17.73 -16.57
CA LEU A 45 -0.26 16.45 -16.01
C LEU A 45 0.68 15.75 -16.98
N SER A 46 1.83 15.29 -16.47
CA SER A 46 2.72 14.43 -17.23
C SER A 46 3.36 13.36 -16.34
N TYR A 47 3.68 12.22 -16.95
CA TYR A 47 4.31 11.08 -16.30
C TYR A 47 5.64 10.78 -16.97
N SER A 48 6.65 10.45 -16.19
CA SER A 48 7.98 10.17 -16.71
C SER A 48 8.78 9.31 -15.75
N ASP A 49 9.76 8.59 -16.28
CA ASP A 49 10.78 7.93 -15.48
C ASP A 49 12.09 8.70 -15.58
N GLY A 50 12.90 8.69 -14.52
CA GLY A 50 14.22 9.30 -14.54
C GLY A 50 15.25 8.55 -13.72
N ALA A 51 16.47 8.47 -14.25
CA ALA A 51 17.59 7.86 -13.55
C ALA A 51 17.94 8.64 -12.28
N VAL A 52 18.23 7.90 -11.20
CA VAL A 52 18.65 8.43 -9.90
C VAL A 52 19.79 7.57 -9.34
N SER A 53 20.58 8.11 -8.41
CA SER A 53 21.74 7.42 -7.82
C SER A 53 21.42 6.59 -6.56
N TYR A 54 20.13 6.43 -6.24
CA TYR A 54 19.64 5.78 -5.03
C TYR A 54 18.54 4.76 -5.35
N GLY A 55 18.23 3.90 -4.37
CA GLY A 55 17.17 2.90 -4.50
C GLY A 55 17.40 1.97 -5.71
N SER A 56 16.33 1.71 -6.46
CA SER A 56 16.34 0.92 -7.69
C SER A 56 17.07 1.59 -8.87
N GLY A 57 17.49 2.85 -8.72
CA GLY A 57 18.15 3.64 -9.77
C GLY A 57 17.20 4.31 -10.77
N ILE A 58 15.88 4.06 -10.66
CA ILE A 58 14.85 4.67 -11.51
C ILE A 58 13.75 5.23 -10.62
N GLU A 59 13.47 6.52 -10.80
CA GLU A 59 12.37 7.21 -10.14
C GLU A 59 11.19 7.36 -11.11
N HIS A 60 10.03 6.84 -10.72
CA HIS A 60 8.77 7.02 -11.42
C HIS A 60 8.12 8.31 -10.95
N ARG A 61 7.75 9.20 -11.88
CA ARG A 61 7.37 10.58 -11.57
C ARG A 61 6.03 10.96 -12.15
N VAL A 62 5.31 11.80 -11.42
CA VAL A 62 4.16 12.56 -11.89
C VAL A 62 4.43 14.04 -11.67
N TRP A 63 4.22 14.83 -12.72
CA TRP A 63 4.37 16.29 -12.71
C TRP A 63 3.01 16.94 -12.88
N PHE A 64 2.78 18.04 -12.17
CA PHE A 64 1.48 18.72 -12.13
C PHE A 64 1.63 20.23 -11.92
N GLY A 65 0.54 20.93 -12.20
CA GLY A 65 0.49 22.38 -12.14
C GLY A 65 1.11 23.03 -13.37
N VAL A 66 0.48 24.09 -13.85
CA VAL A 66 1.07 24.94 -14.89
C VAL A 66 2.19 25.73 -14.22
N ALA A 67 3.43 25.51 -14.65
CA ALA A 67 4.58 26.22 -14.11
C ALA A 67 4.36 27.74 -14.22
N ALA A 68 4.48 28.47 -13.11
CA ALA A 68 4.45 29.93 -13.12
C ALA A 68 5.78 30.51 -13.66
N ASN A 69 6.83 29.70 -13.64
CA ASN A 69 8.17 30.01 -14.11
C ASN A 69 8.64 28.95 -15.12
N SER A 70 9.45 27.96 -14.70
CA SER A 70 10.14 27.02 -15.59
C SER A 70 9.96 25.55 -15.22
N GLU A 71 9.50 25.24 -14.02
CA GLU A 71 9.40 23.86 -13.52
C GLU A 71 8.03 23.60 -12.91
N GLN A 72 7.52 22.41 -13.16
CA GLN A 72 6.29 21.93 -12.53
C GLN A 72 6.59 21.42 -11.12
N SER A 73 5.58 21.42 -10.26
CA SER A 73 5.63 20.61 -9.04
C SER A 73 5.51 19.13 -9.43
N GLY A 74 5.97 18.25 -8.56
CA GLY A 74 5.90 16.83 -8.86
C GLY A 74 6.18 15.91 -7.68
N LEU A 75 5.73 14.68 -7.85
CA LEU A 75 6.02 13.56 -6.95
C LEU A 75 6.87 12.53 -7.68
N GLY A 76 7.77 11.90 -6.94
CA GLY A 76 8.63 10.83 -7.43
C GLY A 76 8.65 9.65 -6.46
N PHE A 77 8.58 8.42 -6.96
CA PHE A 77 8.79 7.22 -6.17
C PHE A 77 9.93 6.39 -6.76
N THR A 78 10.89 6.03 -5.92
CA THR A 78 11.99 5.14 -6.26
C THR A 78 11.94 3.95 -5.32
N GLY A 79 11.79 2.74 -5.84
CA GLY A 79 11.82 1.53 -5.02
C GLY A 79 13.18 1.36 -4.32
N VAL A 80 13.21 0.52 -3.28
CA VAL A 80 14.47 0.13 -2.60
C VAL A 80 15.42 -0.55 -3.58
N GLY A 81 16.73 -0.43 -3.34
CA GLY A 81 17.74 -1.13 -4.14
C GLY A 81 17.63 -2.64 -3.93
N THR A 82 17.61 -3.40 -5.03
CA THR A 82 17.50 -4.87 -5.01
C THR A 82 18.77 -5.54 -5.57
N PRO A 83 19.06 -6.81 -5.19
CA PRO A 83 18.29 -7.67 -4.29
C PRO A 83 18.31 -7.19 -2.83
N TYR A 84 17.17 -7.30 -2.13
CA TYR A 84 17.04 -6.91 -0.73
C TYR A 84 16.50 -8.07 0.10
N ALA A 85 17.30 -8.56 1.04
CA ALA A 85 16.98 -9.72 1.88
C ALA A 85 16.53 -9.29 3.28
N PHE A 86 15.50 -9.96 3.79
CA PHE A 86 14.92 -9.73 5.13
C PHE A 86 14.15 -10.97 5.57
N GLU A 87 13.80 -11.04 6.85
CA GLU A 87 13.03 -12.14 7.39
C GLU A 87 11.56 -11.74 7.57
N SER A 88 10.68 -12.73 7.54
CA SER A 88 9.26 -12.49 7.82
C SER A 88 9.08 -11.94 9.22
N GLY A 89 8.30 -10.86 9.33
CA GLY A 89 8.12 -10.09 10.55
C GLY A 89 9.04 -8.87 10.65
N ASP A 90 10.13 -8.82 9.88
CA ASP A 90 11.00 -7.66 9.84
C ASP A 90 10.31 -6.45 9.22
N VAL A 91 10.66 -5.27 9.74
CA VAL A 91 10.32 -4.01 9.10
C VAL A 91 11.41 -3.67 8.09
N PHE A 92 11.00 -3.31 6.87
CA PHE A 92 11.92 -2.99 5.79
C PHE A 92 11.47 -1.74 5.01
N GLU A 93 12.42 -1.12 4.31
CA GLU A 93 12.16 0.00 3.41
C GLU A 93 11.62 -0.53 2.07
N LEU A 94 10.50 0.02 1.60
CA LEU A 94 9.97 -0.27 0.26
C LEU A 94 10.56 0.66 -0.79
N GLY A 95 10.85 1.90 -0.40
CA GLY A 95 11.42 2.90 -1.28
C GLY A 95 11.28 4.31 -0.73
N ARG A 96 11.68 5.26 -1.56
CA ARG A 96 11.70 6.69 -1.26
C ARG A 96 10.61 7.42 -2.04
N LEU A 97 9.82 8.21 -1.34
CA LEU A 97 8.91 9.22 -1.90
C LEU A 97 9.62 10.58 -1.91
N ARG A 98 9.52 11.29 -3.02
CA ARG A 98 10.10 12.62 -3.25
C ARG A 98 8.99 13.60 -3.64
N HIS A 99 9.07 14.80 -3.10
CA HIS A 99 8.21 15.92 -3.48
C HIS A 99 9.08 17.09 -3.94
N LEU A 100 8.86 17.56 -5.17
CA LEU A 100 9.37 18.83 -5.67
C LEU A 100 8.24 19.84 -5.59
N ASN A 101 8.44 20.88 -4.78
CA ASN A 101 7.53 22.00 -4.73
C ASN A 101 8.10 23.14 -5.60
N SER A 102 7.42 23.45 -6.71
CA SER A 102 7.76 24.53 -7.63
C SER A 102 6.59 25.51 -7.77
N PRO A 103 6.86 26.79 -8.08
CA PRO A 103 5.79 27.76 -8.31
C PRO A 103 4.86 27.37 -9.46
N THR A 104 3.58 27.21 -9.14
CA THR A 104 2.53 26.89 -10.12
C THR A 104 1.45 27.96 -10.16
N LEU A 105 0.73 28.08 -11.28
CA LEU A 105 -0.42 28.97 -11.38
C LEU A 105 -1.53 28.51 -10.43
N ILE A 106 -2.17 29.46 -9.74
CA ILE A 106 -3.24 29.18 -8.77
C ILE A 106 -4.32 28.30 -9.41
N GLY A 107 -4.67 27.21 -8.71
CA GLY A 107 -5.72 26.27 -9.13
C GLY A 107 -5.31 25.28 -10.23
N SER A 108 -4.05 25.30 -10.67
CA SER A 108 -3.57 24.38 -11.71
C SER A 108 -3.00 23.06 -11.19
N SER A 109 -2.57 23.01 -9.92
CA SER A 109 -2.06 21.79 -9.29
C SER A 109 -3.16 20.82 -8.89
N ILE A 110 -2.82 19.54 -8.84
CA ILE A 110 -3.67 18.48 -8.29
C ILE A 110 -3.80 18.59 -6.77
N THR A 111 -4.89 18.04 -6.25
CA THR A 111 -5.18 17.95 -4.81
C THR A 111 -5.03 16.53 -4.28
N GLY A 112 -4.84 15.55 -5.15
CA GLY A 112 -4.63 14.16 -4.77
C GLY A 112 -4.09 13.33 -5.93
N VAL A 113 -3.44 12.21 -5.61
CA VAL A 113 -3.01 11.19 -6.57
C VAL A 113 -2.79 9.87 -5.84
N ASP A 114 -3.04 8.75 -6.51
CA ASP A 114 -2.77 7.43 -5.98
C ASP A 114 -1.36 6.97 -6.35
N LEU A 115 -0.67 6.34 -5.41
CA LEU A 115 0.56 5.59 -5.65
C LEU A 115 0.28 4.09 -5.52
N LEU A 116 0.52 3.35 -6.60
CA LEU A 116 0.46 1.90 -6.64
C LEU A 116 1.88 1.33 -6.62
N VAL A 117 2.24 0.65 -5.53
CA VAL A 117 3.57 0.04 -5.34
C VAL A 117 3.47 -1.46 -5.60
N SER A 118 4.20 -1.94 -6.59
CA SER A 118 4.29 -3.35 -6.95
C SER A 118 5.62 -3.94 -6.48
N MET A 119 5.57 -5.13 -5.89
CA MET A 119 6.71 -5.87 -5.37
C MET A 119 6.82 -7.21 -6.09
N SER A 120 8.03 -7.58 -6.48
CA SER A 120 8.35 -8.94 -6.94
C SER A 120 9.46 -9.53 -6.09
N PHE A 121 9.47 -10.85 -5.96
CA PHE A 121 10.43 -11.58 -5.13
C PHE A 121 11.27 -12.53 -5.98
N ILE A 122 12.56 -12.57 -5.69
CA ILE A 122 13.48 -13.59 -6.20
C ILE A 122 13.28 -14.88 -5.40
N ASP A 123 13.05 -14.76 -4.10
CA ASP A 123 12.81 -15.88 -3.20
C ASP A 123 11.71 -15.52 -2.17
N PRO A 124 10.59 -16.26 -2.10
CA PRO A 124 10.23 -17.36 -3.00
C PRO A 124 9.91 -16.88 -4.42
N GLU A 125 10.38 -17.64 -5.42
CA GLU A 125 10.16 -17.34 -6.84
C GLU A 125 8.65 -17.27 -7.15
N GLY A 126 8.26 -16.28 -7.96
CA GLY A 126 6.88 -16.10 -8.41
C GLY A 126 5.96 -15.43 -7.39
N LEU A 127 6.45 -15.15 -6.17
CA LEU A 127 5.72 -14.30 -5.24
C LEU A 127 5.72 -12.85 -5.75
N ALA A 128 4.54 -12.23 -5.73
CA ALA A 128 4.35 -10.83 -6.07
C ALA A 128 3.21 -10.25 -5.22
N GLY A 129 3.30 -8.96 -4.95
CA GLY A 129 2.32 -8.24 -4.16
C GLY A 129 2.19 -6.81 -4.65
N GLN A 130 1.07 -6.17 -4.33
CA GLN A 130 0.81 -4.79 -4.70
C GLN A 130 0.05 -4.08 -3.58
N VAL A 131 0.44 -2.84 -3.27
CA VAL A 131 -0.26 -1.98 -2.33
C VAL A 131 -0.53 -0.62 -3.00
N GLY A 132 -1.75 -0.13 -2.86
CA GLY A 132 -2.15 1.18 -3.36
C GLY A 132 -2.63 2.07 -2.22
N PHE A 133 -2.30 3.36 -2.29
CA PHE A 133 -2.82 4.35 -1.35
C PHE A 133 -2.86 5.75 -1.97
N THR A 134 -3.78 6.57 -1.48
CA THR A 134 -3.98 7.94 -1.96
C THR A 134 -3.13 8.93 -1.16
N LEU A 135 -2.43 9.81 -1.88
CA LEU A 135 -1.78 10.99 -1.34
C LEU A 135 -2.69 12.20 -1.55
N SER A 136 -2.87 13.03 -0.53
CA SER A 136 -3.54 14.33 -0.67
C SER A 136 -2.52 15.45 -0.69
N LEU A 137 -2.75 16.48 -1.49
CA LEU A 137 -1.84 17.60 -1.67
C LEU A 137 -2.52 18.92 -1.29
N THR A 138 -1.78 19.77 -0.59
CA THR A 138 -2.15 21.17 -0.39
C THR A 138 -1.05 22.04 -0.96
N ASN A 139 -1.42 22.84 -1.98
CA ASN A 139 -0.54 23.82 -2.59
C ASN A 139 -0.89 25.19 -1.98
N THR A 140 0.06 25.82 -1.30
CA THR A 140 -0.14 27.06 -0.56
C THR A 140 0.11 28.25 -1.50
N PRO A 141 -0.80 29.24 -1.60
CA PRO A 141 -0.55 30.43 -2.40
C PRO A 141 0.71 31.20 -1.94
N ASN A 142 1.61 31.50 -2.88
CA ASN A 142 2.88 32.21 -2.64
C ASN A 142 2.71 33.73 -2.43
N ILE A 143 1.93 34.14 -1.42
CA ILE A 143 1.55 35.54 -1.18
C ILE A 143 2.36 36.18 -0.02
N ASN A 144 2.98 35.36 0.84
CA ASN A 144 3.77 35.81 1.99
C ASN A 144 5.00 34.89 2.20
N SER A 145 5.67 34.98 3.36
CA SER A 145 6.86 34.19 3.69
C SER A 145 6.58 32.71 4.03
N VAL A 146 5.32 32.27 4.03
CA VAL A 146 4.92 30.88 4.26
C VAL A 146 4.28 30.37 2.98
N SER A 147 5.05 29.60 2.22
CA SER A 147 4.69 29.10 0.90
C SER A 147 5.06 27.62 0.77
N ASP A 148 5.04 26.90 1.89
CA ASP A 148 5.38 25.49 1.91
C ASP A 148 4.16 24.67 1.47
N ASP A 149 4.44 23.67 0.65
CA ASP A 149 3.44 22.71 0.19
C ASP A 149 3.52 21.42 0.97
N PHE A 150 2.38 20.76 1.09
CA PHE A 150 2.22 19.58 1.92
C PHE A 150 1.67 18.41 1.11
N VAL A 151 2.33 17.27 1.26
CA VAL A 151 1.79 15.97 0.87
C VAL A 151 1.33 15.28 2.14
N PHE A 152 0.07 14.89 2.22
CA PHE A 152 -0.52 14.20 3.37
C PHE A 152 -0.68 12.72 3.07
N PHE A 153 -0.40 11.92 4.10
CA PHE A 153 -0.42 10.46 4.04
C PHE A 153 -1.66 9.92 4.75
N PRO A 154 -2.23 8.78 4.30
CA PRO A 154 -3.27 8.10 5.05
C PRO A 154 -2.79 7.74 6.45
N THR A 155 -3.69 7.81 7.43
CA THR A 155 -3.40 7.46 8.84
C THR A 155 -3.49 5.97 9.10
N SER A 156 -4.02 5.20 8.15
CA SER A 156 -4.12 3.74 8.21
C SER A 156 -4.11 3.15 6.81
N PHE A 157 -3.61 1.93 6.70
CA PHE A 157 -3.53 1.17 5.46
C PHE A 157 -4.18 -0.19 5.66
N ALA A 158 -4.96 -0.64 4.69
CA ALA A 158 -5.50 -1.99 4.71
C ALA A 158 -4.36 -3.00 4.45
N PRO A 159 -4.22 -4.06 5.26
CA PRO A 159 -3.27 -5.13 4.96
C PRO A 159 -3.61 -5.78 3.62
N VAL A 160 -2.58 -6.15 2.86
CA VAL A 160 -2.72 -6.87 1.60
C VAL A 160 -2.26 -8.30 1.79
N VAL A 161 -3.06 -9.26 1.34
CA VAL A 161 -2.70 -10.67 1.37
C VAL A 161 -2.31 -11.14 -0.02
N PHE A 162 -1.13 -11.75 -0.14
CA PHE A 162 -0.65 -12.39 -1.36
C PHE A 162 0.14 -13.64 -1.02
N GLY A 163 0.39 -14.51 -1.98
CA GLY A 163 1.02 -15.78 -1.68
C GLY A 163 1.29 -16.62 -2.91
N THR A 164 1.93 -17.76 -2.65
CA THR A 164 2.01 -18.88 -3.58
C THR A 164 1.03 -19.96 -3.15
N ASP A 165 0.89 -21.03 -3.92
CA ASP A 165 0.03 -22.16 -3.55
C ASP A 165 0.37 -22.79 -2.20
N SER A 166 1.59 -22.58 -1.69
CA SER A 166 2.13 -23.23 -0.49
C SER A 166 2.17 -22.32 0.75
N VAL A 167 2.37 -21.01 0.59
CA VAL A 167 2.51 -20.06 1.72
C VAL A 167 1.83 -18.74 1.36
N TRP A 168 1.00 -18.26 2.29
CA TRP A 168 0.39 -16.94 2.22
C TRP A 168 1.09 -15.96 3.15
N TYR A 169 1.16 -14.73 2.68
CA TYR A 169 1.82 -13.60 3.31
C TYR A 169 0.83 -12.45 3.48
N THR A 170 0.92 -11.77 4.60
CA THR A 170 0.26 -10.49 4.82
C THR A 170 1.30 -9.39 4.76
N PHE A 171 1.08 -8.42 3.88
CA PHE A 171 1.84 -7.18 3.82
C PHE A 171 1.09 -6.07 4.54
N GLU A 172 1.80 -5.38 5.42
CA GLU A 172 1.34 -4.21 6.13
C GLU A 172 2.21 -3.01 5.72
N LEU A 173 1.61 -2.00 5.10
CA LEU A 173 2.25 -0.70 4.97
C LEU A 173 2.13 0.01 6.32
N LEU A 174 3.26 0.26 6.97
CA LEU A 174 3.28 0.88 8.30
C LEU A 174 3.08 2.38 8.21
N GLY A 175 3.68 3.01 7.19
CA GLY A 175 3.55 4.43 6.92
C GLY A 175 4.78 4.99 6.24
N LEU A 176 4.92 6.31 6.31
CA LEU A 176 6.03 7.04 5.72
C LEU A 176 6.79 7.81 6.80
N GLY A 177 8.11 7.85 6.71
CA GLY A 177 8.96 8.56 7.66
C GLY A 177 10.45 8.45 7.35
N PRO A 178 11.31 9.23 8.03
CA PRO A 178 12.76 9.10 7.94
C PRO A 178 13.26 7.70 8.36
N ASP A 179 12.53 7.02 9.23
CA ASP A 179 12.82 5.68 9.74
C ASP A 179 11.50 5.01 10.20
N PRO A 180 11.49 3.68 10.45
CA PRO A 180 10.24 2.96 10.76
C PRO A 180 9.64 3.28 12.14
N TYR A 181 10.36 3.99 13.00
CA TYR A 181 9.91 4.35 14.36
C TYR A 181 9.39 5.80 14.43
N ASN A 182 9.78 6.64 13.47
CA ASN A 182 9.41 8.05 13.39
C ASN A 182 8.53 8.33 12.18
N LEU A 183 7.40 7.62 12.08
CA LEU A 183 6.44 7.82 11.00
C LEU A 183 5.73 9.18 11.13
N VAL A 184 5.49 9.83 9.99
CA VAL A 184 4.86 11.14 9.88
C VAL A 184 3.55 11.03 9.10
N SER A 185 2.65 11.99 9.28
CA SER A 185 1.40 12.09 8.53
C SER A 185 1.48 13.03 7.32
N SER A 186 2.59 13.74 7.16
CA SER A 186 2.80 14.62 6.02
C SER A 186 4.28 14.88 5.73
N LEU A 187 4.54 15.33 4.51
CA LEU A 187 5.82 15.86 4.04
C LEU A 187 5.64 17.32 3.65
N GLN A 188 6.24 18.21 4.44
CA GLN A 188 6.31 19.65 4.18
C GLN A 188 7.50 19.95 3.27
N THR A 189 7.30 20.74 2.22
CA THR A 189 8.35 21.09 1.26
C THR A 189 8.34 22.59 0.97
N PRO A 190 9.43 23.31 1.27
CA PRO A 190 9.53 24.73 0.95
C PRO A 190 9.43 25.00 -0.55
N GLU A 191 8.97 26.20 -0.89
CA GLU A 191 8.86 26.65 -2.28
C GLU A 191 10.20 26.60 -3.03
N GLY A 192 10.17 26.10 -4.26
CA GLY A 192 11.37 25.93 -5.10
C GLY A 192 12.36 24.89 -4.56
N SER A 193 11.93 24.05 -3.63
CA SER A 193 12.76 23.05 -2.97
C SER A 193 12.22 21.64 -3.16
N LEU A 194 13.03 20.69 -2.73
CA LEU A 194 12.74 19.27 -2.82
C LEU A 194 12.91 18.65 -1.44
N ASN A 195 11.93 17.84 -1.04
CA ASN A 195 12.00 17.04 0.17
C ASN A 195 11.67 15.57 -0.13
N ASN A 196 12.01 14.68 0.78
CA ASN A 196 11.78 13.25 0.63
C ASN A 196 11.50 12.57 1.97
N THR A 197 10.90 11.38 1.88
CA THR A 197 10.64 10.47 2.99
C THR A 197 10.67 9.03 2.48
N TYR A 198 10.62 8.04 3.37
CA TYR A 198 10.68 6.62 3.01
C TYR A 198 9.40 5.89 3.38
N LEU A 199 9.04 4.89 2.58
CA LEU A 199 7.92 3.99 2.85
C LEU A 199 8.44 2.78 3.62
N TRP A 200 7.78 2.44 4.72
CA TRP A 200 8.15 1.33 5.59
C TRP A 200 7.03 0.31 5.66
N GLY A 201 7.38 -0.97 5.50
CA GLY A 201 6.42 -2.05 5.51
C GLY A 201 6.93 -3.27 6.26
N ARG A 202 6.03 -4.25 6.45
CA ARG A 202 6.32 -5.53 7.08
C ARG A 202 5.57 -6.64 6.35
N ILE A 203 6.20 -7.80 6.21
CA ILE A 203 5.57 -9.00 5.65
C ILE A 203 5.59 -10.12 6.69
N THR A 204 4.41 -10.59 7.08
CA THR A 204 4.25 -11.76 7.98
C THR A 204 3.75 -12.96 7.19
N ALA A 205 4.38 -14.11 7.40
CA ALA A 205 4.06 -15.36 6.73
C ALA A 205 3.21 -16.26 7.63
N GLY A 206 2.26 -17.00 7.04
CA GLY A 206 1.50 -18.03 7.75
C GLY A 206 0.34 -17.53 8.61
N ASP A 207 0.22 -16.23 8.86
CA ASP A 207 -0.95 -15.62 9.53
C ASP A 207 -2.09 -15.29 8.56
N ALA A 208 -1.82 -15.34 7.25
CA ALA A 208 -2.78 -15.07 6.21
C ALA A 208 -3.69 -16.29 5.95
N VAL A 209 -4.99 -16.13 6.19
CA VAL A 209 -6.00 -17.09 5.72
C VAL A 209 -6.24 -16.85 4.23
N LYS A 210 -6.09 -17.88 3.39
CA LYS A 210 -6.45 -17.82 1.97
C LYS A 210 -7.83 -17.16 1.84
N PRO A 211 -7.99 -16.08 1.04
CA PRO A 211 -9.30 -15.51 0.78
C PRO A 211 -10.20 -16.63 0.26
N VAL A 212 -11.22 -16.99 1.04
CA VAL A 212 -12.17 -18.03 0.63
C VAL A 212 -12.88 -17.44 -0.59
N PRO A 213 -12.83 -18.09 -1.77
CA PRO A 213 -13.64 -17.67 -2.90
C PRO A 213 -15.08 -17.56 -2.42
N GLU A 214 -15.71 -16.39 -2.59
CA GLU A 214 -17.09 -16.24 -2.16
C GLU A 214 -17.92 -17.40 -2.71
N PRO A 215 -18.72 -18.08 -1.89
CA PRO A 215 -19.48 -19.22 -2.35
C PRO A 215 -20.28 -18.80 -3.59
N VAL A 216 -20.17 -19.57 -4.68
CA VAL A 216 -21.01 -19.46 -5.89
C VAL A 216 -22.50 -19.77 -5.59
N MET A 217 -22.92 -19.69 -4.32
CA MET A 217 -24.27 -19.89 -3.82
C MET A 217 -25.27 -18.86 -4.37
N LEU A 218 -24.82 -17.77 -5.02
CA LEU A 218 -25.74 -16.82 -5.65
C LEU A 218 -26.27 -17.25 -7.03
N ILE A 219 -25.76 -18.31 -7.65
CA ILE A 219 -26.27 -18.80 -8.96
C ILE A 219 -27.18 -20.04 -8.79
N LEU A 220 -27.14 -20.73 -7.66
CA LEU A 220 -27.88 -22.00 -7.48
C LEU A 220 -29.35 -21.85 -7.01
N PHE A 221 -29.82 -20.63 -6.75
CA PHE A 221 -31.25 -20.38 -6.46
C PHE A 221 -32.07 -19.98 -7.70
N GLY A 222 -31.44 -19.79 -8.87
CA GLY A 222 -32.12 -19.34 -10.09
C GLY A 222 -32.61 -20.42 -11.05
N SER A 223 -32.17 -21.68 -10.90
CA SER A 223 -32.47 -22.76 -11.86
C SER A 223 -33.54 -23.76 -11.38
N GLY A 224 -34.03 -23.63 -10.15
CA GLY A 224 -35.01 -24.57 -9.55
C GLY A 224 -36.49 -24.31 -9.86
N PHE A 225 -36.86 -23.14 -10.42
CA PHE A 225 -38.27 -22.75 -10.59
C PHE A 225 -38.82 -22.83 -12.02
N LEU A 226 -38.02 -23.23 -13.03
CA LEU A 226 -38.48 -23.32 -14.42
C LEU A 226 -39.00 -24.72 -14.85
N VAL A 227 -38.98 -25.72 -13.97
CA VAL A 227 -39.42 -27.10 -14.32
C VAL A 227 -40.89 -27.39 -13.96
N LEU A 228 -41.59 -26.50 -13.23
CA LEU A 228 -43.00 -26.73 -12.83
C LEU A 228 -44.05 -25.97 -13.65
N ALA A 229 -43.67 -25.14 -14.63
CA ALA A 229 -44.62 -24.44 -15.50
C ALA A 229 -44.98 -25.21 -16.80
N GLY A 230 -44.35 -26.37 -17.05
CA GLY A 230 -44.48 -27.12 -18.32
C GLY A 230 -45.50 -28.25 -18.35
N ALA A 231 -46.19 -28.56 -17.25
CA ALA A 231 -47.05 -29.75 -17.18
C ALA A 231 -48.51 -29.44 -16.82
N ARG A 232 -49.22 -28.65 -17.64
CA ARG A 232 -50.70 -28.75 -17.71
C ARG A 232 -51.34 -28.16 -18.98
N ILE A 233 -50.99 -28.67 -20.17
CA ILE A 233 -51.86 -28.57 -21.35
C ILE A 233 -51.91 -29.92 -22.08
N ARG A 234 -52.88 -30.76 -21.70
CA ARG A 234 -53.74 -31.60 -22.57
C ARG A 234 -54.29 -32.80 -21.80
N ALA A 235 -55.57 -32.73 -21.47
CA ALA A 235 -56.50 -33.86 -21.58
C ALA A 235 -57.93 -33.31 -21.39
N LYS A 236 -58.68 -33.18 -22.50
CA LYS A 236 -60.14 -33.40 -22.61
C LYS A 236 -60.63 -32.98 -24.01
N GLY A 237 -61.34 -33.91 -24.67
CA GLY A 237 -62.17 -33.67 -25.85
C GLY A 237 -61.48 -33.91 -27.17
#